data_AF-A0A163J3H6-F1
#
_entry.id   AF-A0A163J3H6-F1
#
_cell.length_a   1.000
_cell.length_b   1.000
_cell.length_c   1.000
_cell.angle_alpha   90.00
_cell.angle_beta   90.00
_cell.angle_gamma   90.00
#
_symmetry.space_group_name_H-M   'P 1'
#
loop_
_entity.id
_entity.type
_entity.pdbx_description
1 polymer ?
#
loop_
_entity_poly.entity_id
_entity_poly.type
_entity_poly.pdbx_seq_one_letter_code
_entity_poly.pdbx_strand_id
1 'polypeptide(L)'
;MSEFPTFAKDNLLFLREIDAALFQIIRSKITTIVPQPDDYSCPVCYGITWRPIRLECNHVFCVRCLIKAHRKRLYDCPLCRLEMAVGNADANNLDKELQDFLLLYFPREIKEKRRDNEQEQADLVGATKLSSRRLPAYNNRTMAPFSPPPHHSSNCSIM
;
A
#
# COMPACT_ATOMS: atom_id res chain seq x y z
N MET A 1 -45.43 15.98 -32.93
CA MET A 1 -45.52 17.12 -31.99
C MET A 1 -44.66 16.81 -30.78
N SER A 2 -43.41 17.24 -30.82
CA SER A 2 -42.56 17.44 -29.64
C SER A 2 -41.49 18.45 -30.05
N GLU A 3 -41.93 19.68 -30.34
CA GLU A 3 -41.01 20.80 -30.51
C GLU A 3 -40.39 21.11 -29.16
N PHE A 4 -39.17 20.63 -28.98
CA PHE A 4 -38.30 21.09 -27.91
C PHE A 4 -38.13 22.61 -28.07
N PRO A 5 -38.34 23.42 -27.01
CA PRO A 5 -38.30 24.88 -27.11
C PRO A 5 -36.97 25.34 -27.72
N THR A 6 -37.03 26.22 -28.72
CA THR A 6 -35.86 26.78 -29.44
C THR A 6 -34.85 27.43 -28.50
N PHE A 7 -35.29 27.91 -27.32
CA PHE A 7 -34.44 28.44 -26.25
C PHE A 7 -33.33 27.48 -25.78
N ALA A 8 -33.57 26.17 -25.80
CA ALA A 8 -32.59 25.17 -25.37
C ALA A 8 -31.51 24.89 -26.43
N LYS A 9 -31.75 25.26 -27.70
CA LYS A 9 -30.81 24.99 -28.81
C LYS A 9 -29.72 26.05 -28.91
N ASP A 10 -30.01 27.30 -28.51
CA ASP A 10 -29.12 28.45 -28.72
C ASP A 10 -28.33 28.86 -27.47
N ASN A 11 -28.61 28.25 -26.32
CA ASN A 11 -27.93 28.56 -25.05
C ASN A 11 -26.88 27.51 -24.70
N LEU A 12 -25.69 27.63 -25.32
CA LEU A 12 -24.52 26.77 -25.07
C LEU A 12 -24.10 26.69 -23.58
N LEU A 13 -24.39 27.75 -22.80
CA LEU A 13 -24.17 27.75 -21.35
C LEU A 13 -25.16 26.81 -20.63
N PHE A 14 -26.43 26.84 -21.00
CA PHE A 14 -27.48 25.98 -20.43
C PHE A 14 -27.27 24.50 -20.78
N LEU A 15 -26.88 24.21 -22.03
CA LEU A 15 -26.53 22.86 -22.45
C LEU A 15 -25.28 22.33 -21.71
N ARG A 16 -24.26 23.17 -21.49
CA ARG A 16 -23.09 22.80 -20.68
C ARG A 16 -23.42 22.52 -19.22
N GLU A 17 -24.29 23.31 -18.62
CA GLU A 17 -24.72 23.12 -17.23
C GLU A 17 -25.54 21.83 -17.08
N ILE A 18 -26.44 21.55 -18.03
CA ILE A 18 -27.19 20.29 -18.08
C ILE A 18 -26.26 19.10 -18.32
N ASP A 19 -25.31 19.19 -19.24
CA ASP A 19 -24.35 18.11 -19.50
C ASP A 19 -23.49 17.82 -18.26
N ALA A 20 -23.03 18.86 -17.57
CA ALA A 20 -22.29 18.71 -16.33
C ALA A 20 -23.17 18.05 -15.25
N ALA A 21 -24.40 18.52 -15.05
CA ALA A 21 -25.33 17.95 -14.07
C ALA A 21 -25.67 16.49 -14.41
N LEU A 22 -25.96 16.19 -15.68
CA LEU A 22 -26.27 14.86 -16.17
C LEU A 22 -25.06 13.92 -15.99
N PHE A 23 -23.86 14.37 -16.36
CA PHE A 23 -22.64 13.59 -16.18
C PHE A 23 -22.38 13.30 -14.71
N GLN A 24 -22.60 14.26 -13.81
CA GLN A 24 -22.48 14.03 -12.36
C GLN A 24 -23.52 13.03 -11.84
N ILE A 25 -24.78 13.15 -12.27
CA ILE A 25 -25.85 12.22 -11.87
C ILE A 25 -25.55 10.81 -12.40
N ILE A 26 -25.23 10.68 -13.68
CA ILE A 26 -24.87 9.41 -14.32
C ILE A 26 -23.66 8.81 -13.61
N ARG A 27 -22.60 9.59 -13.37
CA ARG A 27 -21.41 9.15 -12.65
C ARG A 27 -21.77 8.62 -11.26
N SER A 28 -22.50 9.40 -10.47
CA SER A 28 -22.90 8.99 -9.10
C SER A 28 -23.73 7.71 -9.05
N LYS A 29 -24.55 7.44 -10.07
CA LYS A 29 -25.43 6.27 -10.13
C LYS A 29 -24.76 5.05 -10.78
N ILE A 30 -23.82 5.25 -11.69
CA ILE A 30 -23.10 4.15 -12.35
C ILE A 30 -21.97 3.64 -11.46
N THR A 31 -21.28 4.50 -10.70
CA THR A 31 -20.22 4.06 -9.77
C THR A 31 -20.74 3.17 -8.65
N THR A 32 -22.04 3.21 -8.34
CA THR A 32 -22.65 2.29 -7.37
C THR A 32 -22.95 0.90 -7.95
N ILE A 33 -22.92 0.74 -9.28
CA ILE A 33 -23.24 -0.51 -9.98
C ILE A 33 -21.97 -1.19 -10.47
N VAL A 34 -21.03 -0.40 -11.00
CA VAL A 34 -19.76 -0.91 -11.54
C VAL A 34 -18.71 -0.86 -10.44
N PRO A 35 -18.20 -2.01 -9.98
CA PRO A 35 -17.16 -2.04 -8.95
C PRO A 35 -15.90 -1.35 -9.49
N GLN A 36 -15.35 -0.41 -8.73
CA GLN A 36 -14.11 0.28 -9.12
C GLN A 36 -12.91 -0.42 -8.48
N PRO A 37 -11.77 -0.55 -9.20
CA PRO A 37 -10.60 -1.24 -8.65
C PRO A 37 -10.03 -0.54 -7.41
N ASP A 38 -10.19 0.79 -7.31
CA ASP A 38 -9.69 1.60 -6.20
C ASP A 38 -10.36 1.25 -4.86
N ASP A 39 -11.62 0.82 -4.89
CA ASP A 39 -12.38 0.40 -3.70
C ASP A 39 -11.80 -0.88 -3.07
N TYR A 40 -11.00 -1.63 -3.82
CA TYR A 40 -10.35 -2.87 -3.39
C TYR A 40 -8.83 -2.72 -3.25
N SER A 41 -8.34 -1.49 -3.19
CA SER A 41 -6.94 -1.20 -2.99
C SER A 41 -6.48 -1.54 -1.57
N CYS A 42 -5.28 -2.09 -1.46
CA CYS A 42 -4.69 -2.41 -0.17
C CYS A 42 -4.18 -1.13 0.51
N PRO A 43 -4.57 -0.85 1.77
CA PRO A 43 -4.20 0.40 2.46
C PRO A 43 -2.69 0.61 2.68
N VAL A 44 -1.90 -0.46 2.56
CA VAL A 44 -0.45 -0.43 2.81
C VAL A 44 0.34 -0.12 1.54
N CYS A 45 -0.08 -0.66 0.40
CA CYS A 45 0.65 -0.51 -0.87
C CYS A 45 -0.13 0.26 -1.95
N TYR A 46 -1.35 0.72 -1.65
CA TYR A 46 -2.21 1.53 -2.51
C TYR A 46 -2.46 0.95 -3.91
N GLY A 47 -2.42 -0.37 -4.04
CA GLY A 47 -2.72 -1.08 -5.28
C GLY A 47 -3.71 -2.20 -5.01
N ILE A 48 -4.31 -2.75 -6.07
CA ILE A 48 -5.32 -3.81 -5.97
C ILE A 48 -4.86 -4.93 -5.02
N THR A 49 -5.75 -5.39 -4.15
CA THR A 49 -5.38 -6.36 -3.12
C THR A 49 -5.06 -7.72 -3.73
N TRP A 50 -3.81 -8.18 -3.56
CA TRP A 50 -3.38 -9.51 -4.03
C TRP A 50 -3.34 -10.53 -2.90
N ARG A 51 -4.09 -11.63 -3.06
CA ARG A 51 -4.34 -12.65 -2.02
C ARG A 51 -4.78 -11.96 -0.72
N PRO A 52 -6.01 -11.43 -0.69
CA PRO A 52 -6.55 -10.66 0.43
C PRO A 52 -6.57 -11.50 1.71
N ILE A 53 -5.90 -11.06 2.75
CA ILE A 53 -5.99 -11.63 4.10
C ILE A 53 -6.88 -10.72 4.93
N ARG A 54 -7.96 -11.28 5.48
CA ARG A 54 -8.88 -10.58 6.37
C ARG A 54 -8.45 -10.82 7.82
N LEU A 55 -8.03 -9.74 8.49
CA LEU A 55 -7.67 -9.80 9.91
C LEU A 55 -8.93 -10.00 10.77
N GLU A 56 -8.76 -10.36 12.04
CA GLU A 56 -9.87 -10.49 13.01
C GLU A 56 -10.69 -9.20 13.20
N CYS A 57 -10.06 -8.03 12.98
CA CYS A 57 -10.75 -6.74 12.93
C CYS A 57 -11.48 -6.45 11.60
N ASN A 58 -11.63 -7.44 10.72
CA ASN A 58 -12.24 -7.37 9.38
C ASN A 58 -11.54 -6.50 8.32
N HIS A 59 -10.45 -5.81 8.64
CA HIS A 59 -9.62 -5.11 7.66
C HIS A 59 -8.85 -6.09 6.76
N VAL A 60 -8.73 -5.73 5.47
CA VAL A 60 -8.16 -6.59 4.44
C VAL A 60 -6.86 -6.00 3.90
N PHE A 61 -5.84 -6.85 3.74
CA PHE A 61 -4.54 -6.46 3.21
C PHE A 61 -3.99 -7.51 2.23
N CYS A 62 -2.99 -7.13 1.43
CA CYS A 62 -2.25 -8.11 0.65
C CYS A 62 -1.45 -9.04 1.58
N VAL A 63 -1.40 -10.34 1.27
CA VAL A 63 -0.55 -11.29 2.00
C VAL A 63 0.91 -10.82 2.12
N ARG A 64 1.48 -10.26 1.06
CA ARG A 64 2.87 -9.74 1.08
C ARG A 64 3.04 -8.52 1.98
N CYS A 65 2.03 -7.66 2.07
CA CYS A 65 2.09 -6.49 2.94
C CYS A 65 2.13 -6.91 4.40
N LEU A 66 1.32 -7.90 4.79
CA LEU A 66 1.35 -8.48 6.13
C LEU A 66 2.67 -9.18 6.43
N ILE A 67 3.21 -9.98 5.50
CA ILE A 67 4.53 -10.61 5.68
C ILE A 67 5.62 -9.57 5.94
N LYS A 68 5.62 -8.44 5.20
CA LYS A 68 6.57 -7.34 5.43
C LYS A 68 6.37 -6.66 6.78
N ALA A 69 5.12 -6.42 7.19
CA ALA A 69 4.80 -5.88 8.50
C ALA A 69 5.31 -6.80 9.63
N HIS A 70 5.04 -8.10 9.51
CA HIS A 70 5.51 -9.12 10.45
C HIS A 70 7.05 -9.16 10.54
N ARG A 71 7.77 -9.08 9.41
CA ARG A 71 9.25 -8.98 9.39
C ARG A 71 9.78 -7.71 10.08
N LYS A 72 9.01 -6.62 10.04
CA LYS A 72 9.32 -5.35 10.73
C LYS A 72 8.86 -5.33 12.19
N ARG A 73 8.33 -6.45 12.72
CA ARG A 73 7.76 -6.56 14.08
C ARG A 73 6.58 -5.62 14.31
N LEU A 74 5.80 -5.36 13.27
CA LEU A 74 4.53 -4.63 13.35
C LEU A 74 3.40 -5.67 13.39
N TYR A 75 2.85 -5.91 14.58
CA TYR A 75 1.84 -6.94 14.82
C TYR A 75 0.42 -6.41 14.93
N ASP A 76 0.25 -5.09 15.00
CA ASP A 76 -1.07 -4.47 15.15
C ASP A 76 -1.67 -4.12 13.79
N CYS A 77 -2.99 -3.97 13.74
CA CYS A 77 -3.68 -3.59 12.50
C CYS A 77 -3.23 -2.18 12.02
N PRO A 78 -2.77 -2.02 10.77
CA PRO A 78 -2.38 -0.71 10.23
C PRO A 78 -3.50 0.35 10.19
N LEU A 79 -4.77 -0.08 10.18
CA LEU A 79 -5.93 0.80 10.08
C LEU A 79 -6.53 1.16 11.43
N CYS A 80 -6.90 0.15 12.21
CA CYS A 80 -7.60 0.35 13.49
C CYS A 80 -6.72 0.18 14.73
N ARG A 81 -5.45 -0.24 14.55
CA ARG A 81 -4.48 -0.48 15.64
C ARG A 81 -4.91 -1.54 16.65
N LEU A 82 -5.83 -2.45 16.27
CA LEU A 82 -6.11 -3.62 17.09
C LEU A 82 -4.82 -4.41 17.30
N GLU A 83 -4.50 -4.66 18.57
CA GLU A 83 -3.28 -5.35 18.99
C GLU A 83 -3.25 -6.77 18.45
N MET A 84 -2.06 -7.22 18.04
CA MET A 84 -1.82 -8.60 17.56
C MET A 84 -2.62 -9.03 16.32
N ALA A 85 -3.46 -8.18 15.73
CA ALA A 85 -4.28 -8.53 14.57
C ALA A 85 -3.47 -9.06 13.37
N VAL A 86 -2.27 -8.53 13.14
CA VAL A 86 -1.33 -9.01 12.11
C VAL A 86 -0.48 -10.17 12.63
N GLY A 87 -0.17 -10.18 13.93
CA GLY A 87 0.59 -11.27 14.56
C GLY A 87 -0.15 -12.60 14.56
N ASN A 88 -1.47 -12.56 14.76
CA ASN A 88 -2.36 -13.73 14.81
C ASN A 88 -2.82 -14.19 13.41
N ALA A 89 -2.60 -13.38 12.37
CA ALA A 89 -3.06 -13.70 11.02
C ALA A 89 -2.19 -14.77 10.37
N ASP A 90 -2.85 -15.78 9.80
CA ASP A 90 -2.22 -16.91 9.11
C ASP A 90 -2.76 -17.11 7.69
N ALA A 91 -2.41 -18.23 7.06
CA ALA A 91 -2.88 -18.58 5.72
C ALA A 91 -4.38 -18.95 5.66
N ASN A 92 -5.00 -19.29 6.79
CA ASN A 92 -6.42 -19.62 6.88
C ASN A 92 -7.31 -18.37 6.84
N ASN A 93 -6.75 -17.20 7.15
CA ASN A 93 -7.42 -15.90 7.03
C ASN A 93 -7.55 -15.38 5.58
N LEU A 94 -7.24 -16.20 4.58
CA LEU A 94 -7.41 -15.86 3.17
C LEU A 94 -8.89 -15.70 2.83
N ASP A 95 -9.26 -14.50 2.41
CA ASP A 95 -10.61 -14.20 1.93
C ASP A 95 -10.78 -14.70 0.50
N LYS A 96 -11.26 -15.95 0.37
CA LYS A 96 -11.43 -16.61 -0.93
C LYS A 96 -12.48 -15.93 -1.79
N GLU A 97 -13.59 -15.52 -1.21
CA GLU A 97 -14.69 -14.87 -1.93
C GLU A 97 -14.22 -13.56 -2.55
N LEU A 98 -13.52 -12.72 -1.78
CA LEU A 98 -12.93 -11.50 -2.31
C LEU A 98 -11.84 -11.81 -3.33
N GLN A 99 -11.00 -12.81 -3.10
CA GLN A 99 -9.97 -13.20 -4.07
C GLN A 99 -10.58 -13.57 -5.43
N ASP A 100 -11.60 -14.41 -5.44
CA ASP A 100 -12.27 -14.89 -6.65
C ASP A 100 -12.98 -13.74 -7.36
N PHE A 101 -13.62 -12.85 -6.59
CA PHE A 101 -14.19 -11.61 -7.11
C PHE A 101 -13.14 -10.74 -7.82
N LEU A 102 -11.99 -10.50 -7.18
CA LEU A 102 -10.93 -9.67 -7.77
C LEU A 102 -10.33 -10.31 -9.03
N LEU A 103 -10.20 -11.64 -9.06
CA LEU A 103 -9.74 -12.36 -10.24
C LEU A 103 -10.73 -12.28 -11.40
N LEU A 104 -12.03 -12.29 -11.11
CA LEU A 104 -13.09 -12.22 -12.10
C LEU A 104 -13.26 -10.82 -12.70
N TYR A 105 -13.34 -9.80 -11.86
CA TYR A 105 -13.68 -8.44 -12.28
C TYR A 105 -12.46 -7.56 -12.61
N PHE A 106 -11.29 -7.83 -12.01
CA PHE A 106 -10.07 -7.02 -12.20
C PHE A 106 -8.84 -7.85 -12.60
N PRO A 107 -8.92 -8.71 -13.64
CA PRO A 107 -7.85 -9.61 -14.01
C PRO A 107 -6.58 -8.88 -14.50
N ARG A 108 -6.74 -7.70 -15.11
CA ARG A 108 -5.61 -6.90 -15.62
C ARG A 108 -4.79 -6.34 -14.47
N GLU A 109 -5.46 -5.69 -13.52
CA GLU A 109 -4.90 -5.07 -12.34
C GLU A 109 -4.19 -6.12 -11.48
N ILE A 110 -4.83 -7.29 -11.31
CA ILE A 110 -4.25 -8.40 -10.56
C ILE A 110 -2.99 -8.96 -11.24
N LYS A 111 -2.99 -9.08 -12.58
CA LYS A 111 -1.81 -9.53 -13.34
C LYS A 111 -0.65 -8.55 -13.20
N GLU A 112 -0.92 -7.25 -13.29
CA GLU A 112 0.08 -6.20 -13.07
C GLU A 112 0.63 -6.27 -11.64
N LYS A 113 -0.25 -6.34 -10.64
CA LYS A 113 0.16 -6.47 -9.23
C LYS A 113 1.02 -7.70 -8.97
N ARG A 114 0.72 -8.83 -9.61
CA ARG A 114 1.52 -10.05 -9.51
C ARG A 114 2.92 -9.85 -10.08
N ARG A 115 3.04 -9.21 -11.25
CA ARG A 115 4.33 -8.87 -11.86
C ARG A 115 5.16 -7.97 -10.95
N ASP A 116 4.56 -6.93 -10.38
CA ASP A 116 5.26 -6.01 -9.48
C ASP A 116 5.78 -6.73 -8.22
N ASN A 117 4.97 -7.63 -7.65
CA ASN A 117 5.38 -8.45 -6.51
C ASN A 117 6.56 -9.37 -6.84
N GLU A 118 6.55 -10.00 -8.02
CA GLU A 118 7.65 -10.86 -8.50
C GLU A 118 8.93 -10.06 -8.72
N GLN A 119 8.83 -8.89 -9.36
CA GLN A 119 9.96 -7.98 -9.59
C GLN A 119 10.58 -7.52 -8.27
N GLU A 120 9.76 -7.01 -7.34
CA GLU A 120 10.25 -6.55 -6.03
C GLU A 120 10.97 -7.68 -5.27
N GLN A 121 10.49 -8.92 -5.39
CA GLN A 121 11.17 -10.05 -4.76
C GLN A 121 12.51 -10.38 -5.41
N ALA A 122 12.59 -10.29 -6.74
CA ALA A 122 13.84 -10.47 -7.46
C ALA A 122 14.89 -9.41 -7.06
N ASP A 123 14.46 -8.16 -6.92
CA ASP A 123 15.33 -7.04 -6.54
C ASP A 123 15.90 -7.20 -5.12
N LEU A 124 15.06 -7.63 -4.16
CA LEU A 124 15.51 -7.90 -2.78
C LEU A 124 16.53 -9.05 -2.70
N VAL A 125 16.37 -10.09 -3.52
CA VAL A 125 17.34 -11.20 -3.62
C VAL A 125 18.62 -10.77 -4.33
N GLY A 126 18.53 -9.86 -5.31
CA GLY A 126 19.69 -9.27 -5.98
C GLY A 126 20.55 -8.44 -5.02
N ALA A 127 19.93 -7.58 -4.21
CA ALA A 127 20.60 -6.73 -3.22
C ALA A 127 21.37 -7.54 -2.15
N THR A 128 20.79 -8.66 -1.68
CA THR A 128 21.46 -9.54 -0.72
C THR A 128 22.70 -10.22 -1.30
N LYS A 129 22.71 -10.58 -2.60
CA LYS A 129 23.88 -11.17 -3.28
C LYS A 129 25.05 -10.20 -3.48
N LEU A 130 24.78 -8.90 -3.67
CA LEU A 130 25.81 -7.86 -3.78
C LEU A 130 26.49 -7.57 -2.43
N SER A 131 25.78 -7.69 -1.30
CA SER A 131 26.36 -7.54 0.05
C SER A 131 27.33 -8.67 0.45
N SER A 132 27.27 -9.83 -0.22
CA SER A 132 28.14 -10.99 0.07
C SER A 132 29.48 -10.97 -0.67
N ARG A 133 29.77 -9.99 -1.53
CA ARG A 133 31.09 -9.82 -2.17
C ARG A 133 31.80 -8.58 -1.60
N ARG A 134 32.82 -8.82 -0.77
CA ARG A 134 33.76 -7.91 -0.07
C ARG A 134 33.33 -7.41 1.31
N LEU A 135 33.75 -8.14 2.35
CA LEU A 135 34.57 -7.52 3.39
C LEU A 135 36.03 -7.55 2.91
N PRO A 136 36.73 -6.42 2.72
CA PRO A 136 38.18 -6.47 2.60
C PRO A 136 38.78 -6.92 3.93
N ALA A 137 39.75 -7.84 3.84
CA ALA A 137 40.45 -8.41 4.97
C ALA A 137 41.03 -7.30 5.87
N TYR A 138 40.56 -7.27 7.11
CA TYR A 138 41.14 -6.45 8.17
C TYR A 138 42.57 -6.95 8.45
N ASN A 139 43.56 -6.20 7.97
CA ASN A 139 44.97 -6.50 8.20
C ASN A 139 45.37 -6.02 9.60
N ASN A 140 45.46 -6.95 10.54
CA ASN A 140 46.02 -6.72 11.86
C ASN A 140 47.54 -6.56 11.76
N ARG A 141 48.01 -5.32 11.58
CA ARG A 141 49.41 -4.97 11.80
C ARG A 141 49.54 -3.57 12.36
N THR A 142 49.44 -3.48 13.69
CA THR A 142 50.23 -2.67 14.65
C THR A 142 49.36 -2.29 15.85
N MET A 143 49.73 -2.80 17.02
CA MET A 143 49.25 -2.32 18.32
C MET A 143 49.91 -0.96 18.58
N ALA A 144 49.12 0.05 18.90
CA ALA A 144 49.58 1.22 19.66
C ALA A 144 48.62 1.40 20.85
N PRO A 145 49.12 1.55 22.09
CA PRO A 145 48.27 1.73 23.25
C PRO A 145 47.69 3.15 23.28
N PHE A 146 46.37 3.27 23.20
CA PHE A 146 45.68 4.54 23.41
C PHE A 146 45.70 4.92 24.89
N SER A 147 46.35 6.03 25.20
CA SER A 147 46.25 6.72 26.49
C SER A 147 44.83 7.30 26.66
N PRO A 148 44.24 7.29 27.87
CA PRO A 148 42.93 7.88 28.10
C PRO A 148 42.98 9.42 28.09
N PRO A 149 41.92 10.11 27.61
CA PRO A 149 41.83 11.57 27.61
C PRO A 149 41.50 12.13 29.00
N PRO A 150 41.87 13.40 29.30
CA PRO A 150 41.62 14.02 30.60
C PRO A 150 40.16 14.45 30.76
N HIS A 151 39.59 14.18 31.94
CA HIS A 151 38.31 14.71 32.37
C HIS A 151 38.46 16.20 32.74
N HIS A 152 37.73 17.09 32.06
CA HIS A 152 37.51 18.44 32.56
C HIS A 152 36.05 18.54 33.02
N SER A 153 35.88 18.73 34.33
CA SER A 153 34.59 19.00 34.96
C SER A 153 34.27 20.48 34.79
N SER A 154 33.13 20.78 34.17
CA SER A 154 32.59 22.12 34.11
C SER A 154 31.25 22.12 34.83
N ASN A 155 31.29 22.53 36.08
CA ASN A 155 30.15 22.94 36.89
C ASN A 155 29.36 24.02 36.14
N CYS A 156 28.08 23.77 35.85
CA CYS A 156 27.14 24.81 35.48
C CYS A 156 26.14 24.96 36.64
N SER A 157 26.42 25.92 37.52
CA SER A 157 25.49 26.38 38.55
C SER A 157 24.44 27.25 37.89
N ILE A 158 23.18 26.88 38.11
CA ILE A 158 22.00 27.69 37.83
C ILE A 158 21.98 28.85 38.83
N MET A 159 21.99 30.07 38.33
CA MET A 159 21.30 31.25 38.89
C MET A 159 20.74 32.08 37.74
#